data_AF-A0A9W8QV68-F1
#
_entry.id   AF-A0A9W8QV68-F1
#
_cell.length_a   1.000
_cell.length_b   1.000
_cell.length_c   1.000
_cell.angle_alpha   90.00
_cell.angle_beta   90.00
_cell.angle_gamma   90.00
#
_symmetry.space_group_name_H-M   'P 1'
#
loop_
_entity.id
_entity.type
_entity.pdbx_description
1 polymer ?
#
loop_
_entity_poly.entity_id
_entity_poly.type
_entity_poly.pdbx_seq_one_letter_code
_entity_poly.pdbx_strand_id
1 'polypeptide(L)'
;MSSHQETFDDTRLKVFTWLNNTRYAASSLQPLVGGQANFTYHAKLLTPLEDGTTEVVVKHGEPYMARHPTNEITTHRCRVEAECLMELNSVEIHLNQLGGANCTVRTPRCFYYDDDTKTQIQEYLPNTVDLKTYIQTHFSWSTLKKLELPCRNVGKTLAEYISKFHLASEHIVQRTAAMEGAQSPPKQFPSLRSNEQMQSLKHMINYDWLLQRIDQFPEILSEARDVFYQVKLQALLESDDKPIHGDFCPQK
;
A
#
# COMPACT_ATOMS: atom_id res chain seq x y z
N MET A 1 1.90 6.94 30.83
CA MET A 1 2.19 6.03 29.71
C MET A 1 0.90 5.46 29.14
N SER A 2 0.26 6.09 28.16
CA SER A 2 -0.75 7.15 28.34
C SER A 2 -1.72 7.02 27.15
N SER A 3 -2.95 6.48 27.35
CA SER A 3 -4.08 6.30 26.40
C SER A 3 -3.83 5.64 25.03
N HIS A 4 -2.78 6.01 24.30
CA HIS A 4 -2.45 5.46 22.98
C HIS A 4 -2.14 3.96 23.02
N GLN A 5 -1.38 3.50 24.03
CA GLN A 5 -1.06 2.07 24.16
C GLN A 5 -2.33 1.23 24.41
N GLU A 6 -3.27 1.75 25.20
CA GLU A 6 -4.55 1.09 25.50
C GLU A 6 -5.41 0.95 24.24
N THR A 7 -5.47 1.99 23.39
CA THR A 7 -6.21 1.92 22.11
C THR A 7 -5.62 0.87 21.16
N PHE A 8 -4.29 0.75 21.08
CA PHE A 8 -3.64 -0.27 20.25
C PHE A 8 -3.95 -1.69 20.74
N ASP A 9 -3.96 -1.91 22.06
CA ASP A 9 -4.27 -3.20 22.65
C ASP A 9 -5.76 -3.56 22.49
N ASP A 10 -6.68 -2.59 22.60
CA ASP A 10 -8.11 -2.78 22.36
C ASP A 10 -8.40 -3.12 20.89
N THR A 11 -7.84 -2.38 19.94
CA THR A 11 -8.01 -2.66 18.50
C THR A 11 -7.45 -4.03 18.15
N ARG A 12 -6.28 -4.40 18.70
CA ARG A 12 -5.71 -5.74 18.51
C ARG A 12 -6.63 -6.83 19.04
N LEU A 13 -7.19 -6.66 20.23
CA LEU A 13 -8.11 -7.63 20.82
C LEU A 13 -9.37 -7.80 19.96
N LYS A 14 -9.97 -6.69 19.50
CA LYS A 14 -11.14 -6.72 18.60
C LYS A 14 -10.85 -7.48 17.31
N VAL A 15 -9.72 -7.19 16.66
CA VAL A 15 -9.29 -7.88 15.43
C VAL A 15 -9.06 -9.36 15.70
N PHE A 16 -8.42 -9.70 16.83
CA PHE A 16 -8.15 -11.08 17.19
C PHE A 16 -9.43 -11.88 17.47
N THR A 17 -10.40 -11.30 18.18
CA THR A 17 -11.72 -11.89 18.39
C THR A 17 -12.47 -12.07 17.07
N TRP A 18 -12.41 -11.08 16.17
CA TRP A 18 -13.02 -11.20 14.85
C TRP A 18 -12.41 -12.34 14.03
N LEU A 19 -11.08 -12.48 14.00
CA LEU A 19 -10.40 -13.56 13.26
C LEU A 19 -10.92 -14.94 13.66
N ASN A 20 -11.23 -15.17 14.93
CA ASN A 20 -11.75 -16.45 15.44
C ASN A 20 -13.10 -16.85 14.84
N ASN A 21 -13.85 -15.89 14.27
CA ASN A 21 -15.12 -16.14 13.59
C ASN A 21 -14.95 -16.33 12.07
N THR A 22 -13.72 -16.41 11.57
CA THR A 22 -13.40 -16.55 10.15
C THR A 22 -12.55 -17.80 9.89
N ARG A 23 -12.35 -18.14 8.61
CA ARG A 23 -11.37 -19.18 8.21
C ARG A 23 -9.91 -18.82 8.55
N TYR A 24 -9.66 -17.57 8.95
CA TYR A 24 -8.34 -17.05 9.31
C TYR A 24 -8.12 -17.01 10.83
N ALA A 25 -8.90 -17.78 11.61
CA ALA A 25 -8.71 -17.93 13.04
C ALA A 25 -7.23 -18.23 13.37
N ALA A 26 -6.68 -17.51 14.33
CA ALA A 26 -5.24 -17.43 14.54
C ALA A 26 -4.86 -17.84 15.98
N SER A 27 -3.74 -18.54 16.09
CA SER A 27 -3.11 -18.88 17.38
C SER A 27 -2.42 -17.68 18.02
N SER A 28 -2.02 -16.70 17.22
CA SER A 28 -1.38 -15.47 17.69
C SER A 28 -1.59 -14.32 16.73
N LEU A 29 -1.56 -13.10 17.26
CA LEU A 29 -1.65 -11.85 16.51
C LEU A 29 -0.63 -10.84 17.07
N GLN A 30 0.47 -10.64 16.35
CA GLN A 30 1.58 -9.77 16.76
C GLN A 30 1.56 -8.46 15.95
N PRO A 31 1.65 -7.29 16.59
CA PRO A 31 1.77 -6.03 15.85
C PRO A 31 3.01 -6.00 14.95
N LEU A 32 2.84 -5.51 13.72
CA LEU A 32 3.92 -5.18 12.80
C LEU A 32 4.22 -3.68 12.83
N VAL A 33 5.46 -3.31 12.55
CA VAL A 33 5.91 -1.92 12.57
C VAL A 33 6.12 -1.36 11.17
N GLY A 34 5.87 -0.06 11.00
CA GLY A 34 6.22 0.69 9.79
C GLY A 34 5.05 1.38 9.11
N GLY A 35 3.82 0.90 9.26
CA GLY A 35 2.62 1.55 8.75
C GLY A 35 2.21 2.79 9.56
N GLN A 36 1.70 3.83 8.89
CA GLN A 36 1.21 5.05 9.55
C GLN A 36 -0.32 5.04 9.75
N ALA A 37 -1.05 4.64 8.72
CA ALA A 37 -2.50 4.82 8.64
C ALA A 37 -3.29 3.64 9.23
N ASN A 38 -2.80 2.41 9.09
CA ASN A 38 -3.52 1.20 9.46
C ASN A 38 -2.81 0.45 10.57
N PHE A 39 -3.58 -0.30 11.35
CA PHE A 39 -3.04 -1.29 12.27
C PHE A 39 -2.69 -2.53 11.46
N THR A 40 -1.44 -2.97 11.56
CA THR A 40 -0.96 -4.13 10.81
C THR A 40 -0.46 -5.16 11.80
N TYR A 41 -0.82 -6.42 11.58
CA TYR A 41 -0.46 -7.53 12.44
C TYR A 41 0.05 -8.72 11.61
N HIS A 42 0.94 -9.49 12.20
CA HIS A 42 1.30 -10.83 11.76
C HIS A 42 0.44 -11.84 12.53
N ALA A 43 -0.31 -12.66 11.81
CA ALA A 43 -1.14 -13.71 12.37
C ALA A 43 -0.62 -15.09 11.98
N LYS A 44 -0.51 -15.99 12.97
CA LYS A 44 -0.24 -17.41 12.75
C LYS A 44 -1.56 -18.17 12.77
N LEU A 45 -1.96 -18.73 11.65
CA LEU A 45 -3.25 -19.41 11.50
C LEU A 45 -3.32 -20.68 12.35
N LEU A 46 -4.50 -20.99 12.88
CA LEU A 46 -4.76 -22.26 13.58
C LEU A 46 -4.80 -23.43 12.57
N THR A 47 -5.37 -23.18 11.41
CA THR A 47 -5.47 -24.14 10.31
C THR A 47 -4.82 -23.53 9.07
N PRO A 48 -3.90 -24.24 8.39
CA PRO A 48 -3.34 -23.77 7.13
C PRO A 48 -4.44 -23.52 6.08
N LEU A 49 -4.20 -22.57 5.17
CA LEU A 49 -5.03 -22.40 3.98
C LEU A 49 -4.85 -23.58 3.01
N GLU A 50 -5.68 -23.63 1.97
CA GLU A 50 -5.67 -24.72 0.98
C GLU A 50 -4.33 -24.85 0.23
N ASP A 51 -3.61 -23.74 0.06
CA ASP A 51 -2.28 -23.70 -0.54
C ASP A 51 -1.13 -24.00 0.45
N GLY A 52 -1.47 -24.33 1.70
CA GLY A 52 -0.52 -24.59 2.77
C GLY A 52 -0.05 -23.35 3.53
N THR A 53 -0.55 -22.15 3.21
CA THR A 53 -0.19 -20.92 3.93
C THR A 53 -0.58 -21.02 5.40
N THR A 54 0.40 -20.79 6.30
CA THR A 54 0.22 -20.85 7.77
C THR A 54 0.29 -19.49 8.44
N GLU A 55 0.78 -18.47 7.75
CA GLU A 55 1.05 -17.14 8.29
C GLU A 55 0.49 -16.09 7.33
N VAL A 56 -0.18 -15.06 7.87
CA VAL A 56 -0.80 -13.98 7.08
C VAL A 56 -0.56 -12.63 7.73
N VAL A 57 -0.66 -11.57 6.92
CA VAL A 57 -0.73 -10.19 7.40
C VAL A 57 -2.20 -9.80 7.55
N VAL A 58 -2.56 -9.26 8.71
CA VAL A 58 -3.89 -8.71 8.98
C VAL A 58 -3.77 -7.20 9.06
N LYS A 59 -4.52 -6.50 8.22
CA LYS A 59 -4.49 -5.04 8.12
C LYS A 59 -5.87 -4.49 8.44
N HIS A 60 -5.95 -3.67 9.48
CA HIS A 60 -7.20 -3.10 9.98
C HIS A 60 -7.19 -1.58 9.89
N GLY A 61 -8.25 -1.01 9.34
CA GLY A 61 -8.40 0.42 9.16
C GLY A 61 -9.46 1.03 10.06
N GLU A 62 -9.07 2.10 10.76
CA GLU A 62 -9.97 2.96 11.53
C GLU A 62 -10.23 4.28 10.77
N PRO A 63 -11.22 5.11 11.16
CA PRO A 63 -11.46 6.43 10.58
C PRO A 63 -10.39 7.48 10.96
N TYR A 64 -9.25 7.03 11.46
CA TYR A 64 -8.09 7.84 11.84
C TYR A 64 -6.79 7.07 11.57
N MET A 65 -5.66 7.79 11.57
CA MET A 65 -4.35 7.18 11.40
C MET A 65 -3.95 6.39 12.64
N ALA A 66 -3.61 5.11 12.50
CA ALA A 66 -3.17 4.25 13.61
C ALA A 66 -2.06 4.90 14.47
N ARG A 67 -1.03 5.50 13.85
CA ARG A 67 0.07 6.14 14.58
C ARG A 67 -0.19 7.59 15.02
N HIS A 68 -1.20 8.23 14.44
CA HIS A 68 -1.58 9.59 14.78
C HIS A 68 -3.11 9.69 14.89
N PRO A 69 -3.73 9.14 15.96
CA PRO A 69 -5.18 9.01 16.04
C PRO A 69 -5.95 10.34 16.03
N THR A 70 -5.27 11.47 16.25
CA THR A 70 -5.84 12.82 16.09
C THR A 70 -6.08 13.21 14.64
N ASN A 71 -5.51 12.47 13.69
CA ASN A 71 -5.61 12.73 12.26
C ASN A 71 -6.66 11.80 11.66
N GLU A 72 -7.85 12.34 11.42
CA GLU A 72 -8.94 11.62 10.77
C GLU A 72 -8.61 11.31 9.31
N ILE A 73 -8.95 10.09 8.87
CA ILE A 73 -8.79 9.64 7.49
C ILE A 73 -9.93 8.67 7.12
N THR A 74 -10.44 8.78 5.90
CA THR A 74 -11.55 7.92 5.44
C THR A 74 -11.18 6.44 5.43
N THR A 75 -12.07 5.57 5.89
CA THR A 75 -11.94 4.10 5.77
C THR A 75 -12.20 3.60 4.35
N HIS A 76 -12.68 4.45 3.44
CA HIS A 76 -12.83 4.12 2.02
C HIS A 76 -11.49 3.64 1.42
N ARG A 77 -10.36 4.14 1.96
CA ARG A 77 -9.01 3.70 1.59
C ARG A 77 -8.81 2.18 1.68
N CYS A 78 -9.43 1.53 2.66
CA CYS A 78 -9.23 0.10 2.93
C CYS A 78 -9.88 -0.74 1.83
N ARG A 79 -11.11 -0.35 1.44
CA ARG A 79 -11.84 -0.98 0.35
C ARG A 79 -11.13 -0.80 -0.99
N VAL A 80 -10.71 0.43 -1.30
CA VAL A 80 -9.97 0.74 -2.53
C VAL A 80 -8.69 -0.10 -2.62
N GLU A 81 -7.91 -0.16 -1.53
CA GLU A 81 -6.69 -0.98 -1.47
C GLU A 81 -6.98 -2.47 -1.72
N ALA A 82 -8.00 -3.02 -1.05
CA ALA A 82 -8.37 -4.42 -1.18
C ALA A 82 -8.84 -4.76 -2.61
N GLU A 83 -9.72 -3.94 -3.20
CA GLU A 83 -10.21 -4.15 -4.56
C GLU A 83 -9.08 -4.07 -5.58
N CYS A 84 -8.17 -3.08 -5.46
CA CYS A 84 -6.99 -3.00 -6.32
C CYS A 84 -6.10 -4.24 -6.20
N LEU A 85 -5.81 -4.71 -4.99
CA LEU A 85 -4.95 -5.88 -4.80
C LEU A 85 -5.61 -7.19 -5.28
N MET A 86 -6.91 -7.35 -5.07
CA MET A 86 -7.65 -8.51 -5.58
C MET A 86 -7.70 -8.53 -7.10
N GLU A 87 -7.87 -7.39 -7.75
CA GLU A 87 -7.82 -7.28 -9.21
C GLU A 87 -6.40 -7.57 -9.72
N LEU A 88 -5.36 -7.02 -9.08
CA LEU A 88 -3.97 -7.30 -9.48
C LEU A 88 -3.58 -8.76 -9.31
N ASN A 89 -4.17 -9.46 -8.34
CA ASN A 89 -4.02 -10.89 -8.19
C ASN A 89 -4.65 -11.67 -9.35
N SER A 90 -5.79 -11.23 -9.89
CA SER A 90 -6.52 -11.94 -10.94
C SER A 90 -5.83 -11.83 -12.31
N VAL A 91 -5.10 -10.74 -12.52
CA VAL A 91 -4.44 -10.41 -13.78
C VAL A 91 -3.14 -11.20 -13.97
N GLU A 92 -2.64 -11.88 -12.93
CA GLU A 92 -1.39 -12.63 -12.94
C GLU A 92 -0.33 -11.91 -13.78
N ILE A 93 0.10 -10.71 -13.35
CA ILE A 93 1.28 -10.04 -13.90
C ILE A 93 2.52 -10.82 -13.42
N HIS A 94 2.57 -12.11 -13.71
CA HIS A 94 3.71 -12.98 -13.53
C HIS A 94 4.71 -12.58 -14.61
N LEU A 95 5.61 -11.66 -14.24
CA LEU A 95 6.88 -11.51 -14.90
C LEU A 95 7.67 -12.82 -14.71
N ASN A 96 7.34 -13.85 -15.49
CA ASN A 96 8.21 -15.01 -15.65
C ASN A 96 9.51 -14.50 -16.24
N GLN A 97 10.51 -14.37 -15.37
CA GLN A 97 11.94 -14.21 -15.62
C GLN A 97 12.29 -13.88 -17.07
N LEU A 98 12.07 -12.63 -17.47
CA LEU A 98 12.53 -12.18 -18.78
C LEU A 98 13.88 -11.49 -18.64
N GLY A 99 14.94 -12.24 -18.93
CA GLY A 99 16.28 -11.70 -19.16
C GLY A 99 17.24 -11.81 -17.97
N GLY A 100 17.61 -13.04 -17.58
CA GLY A 100 18.86 -13.34 -16.85
C GLY A 100 19.05 -12.68 -15.47
N ALA A 101 18.08 -11.93 -14.96
CA ALA A 101 18.12 -11.29 -13.66
C ALA A 101 17.31 -12.12 -12.67
N ASN A 102 17.92 -12.51 -11.54
CA ASN A 102 17.29 -13.21 -10.43
C ASN A 102 16.35 -12.29 -9.61
N CYS A 103 15.54 -11.45 -10.28
CA CYS A 103 14.62 -10.51 -9.64
C CYS A 103 13.19 -10.79 -10.09
N THR A 104 12.26 -10.83 -9.15
CA THR A 104 10.83 -10.98 -9.40
C THR A 104 10.10 -9.83 -8.72
N VAL A 105 9.17 -9.21 -9.44
CA VAL A 105 8.34 -8.12 -8.91
C VAL A 105 6.88 -8.54 -9.04
N ARG A 106 6.14 -8.41 -7.93
CA ARG A 106 4.70 -8.68 -7.85
C ARG A 106 4.09 -7.95 -6.66
N THR A 107 2.78 -7.83 -6.66
CA THR A 107 2.01 -7.43 -5.47
C THR A 107 1.85 -8.61 -4.51
N PRO A 108 1.77 -8.35 -3.19
CA PRO A 108 1.31 -9.34 -2.22
C PRO A 108 -0.13 -9.73 -2.52
N ARG A 109 -0.49 -10.99 -2.27
CA ARG A 109 -1.88 -11.42 -2.46
C ARG A 109 -2.78 -10.81 -1.39
N CYS A 110 -3.92 -10.24 -1.79
CA CYS A 110 -5.06 -10.04 -0.90
C CYS A 110 -5.94 -11.30 -0.91
N PHE A 111 -6.01 -12.00 0.23
CA PHE A 111 -6.82 -13.21 0.38
C PHE A 111 -8.29 -12.88 0.68
N TYR A 112 -8.53 -11.83 1.47
CA TYR A 112 -9.88 -11.49 1.94
C TYR A 112 -9.96 -10.03 2.39
N TYR A 113 -11.14 -9.44 2.27
CA TYR A 113 -11.48 -8.13 2.84
C TYR A 113 -12.90 -8.17 3.37
N ASP A 114 -13.06 -7.71 4.60
CA ASP A 114 -14.35 -7.51 5.27
C ASP A 114 -14.61 -6.00 5.33
N ASP A 115 -15.67 -5.57 4.64
CA ASP A 115 -16.03 -4.17 4.61
C ASP A 115 -16.67 -3.72 5.93
N ASP A 116 -17.35 -4.56 6.70
CA ASP A 116 -17.97 -4.13 7.95
C ASP A 116 -16.91 -3.80 9.00
N THR A 117 -15.88 -4.64 9.11
CA THR A 117 -14.78 -4.44 10.06
C THR A 117 -13.60 -3.67 9.48
N LYS A 118 -13.63 -3.33 8.18
CA LYS A 118 -12.52 -2.70 7.45
C LYS A 118 -11.20 -3.46 7.61
N THR A 119 -11.29 -4.79 7.64
CA THR A 119 -10.15 -5.68 7.89
C THR A 119 -9.79 -6.48 6.65
N GLN A 120 -8.51 -6.48 6.31
CA GLN A 120 -7.95 -7.15 5.15
C GLN A 120 -6.97 -8.25 5.58
N ILE A 121 -7.02 -9.39 4.89
CA ILE A 121 -6.06 -10.48 5.03
C ILE A 121 -5.17 -10.51 3.80
N GLN A 122 -3.87 -10.33 4.00
CA GLN A 122 -2.85 -10.28 2.96
C GLN A 122 -1.79 -11.38 3.17
N GLU A 123 -1.08 -11.69 2.09
CA GLU A 123 0.09 -12.56 2.10
C GLU A 123 1.21 -12.03 3.02
N TYR A 124 1.72 -12.93 3.85
CA TYR A 124 2.93 -12.69 4.62
C TYR A 124 4.17 -13.09 3.83
N LEU A 125 5.14 -12.18 3.72
CA LEU A 125 6.40 -12.43 3.02
C LEU A 125 7.55 -12.49 4.04
N PRO A 126 7.96 -13.70 4.46
CA PRO A 126 9.04 -13.85 5.43
C PRO A 126 10.38 -13.40 4.82
N ASN A 127 11.31 -12.99 5.69
CA ASN A 127 12.67 -12.58 5.31
C ASN A 127 12.72 -11.40 4.32
N THR A 128 11.78 -10.46 4.45
CA THR A 128 11.73 -9.24 3.64
C THR A 128 12.35 -8.05 4.35
N VAL A 129 12.76 -7.06 3.57
CA VAL A 129 13.24 -5.76 4.04
C VAL A 129 12.77 -4.70 3.05
N ASP A 130 12.33 -3.55 3.57
CA ASP A 130 11.97 -2.43 2.72
C ASP A 130 13.20 -1.88 1.98
N LEU A 131 12.99 -1.40 0.75
CA LEU A 131 14.08 -0.95 -0.12
C LEU A 131 14.89 0.19 0.51
N LYS A 132 14.23 1.08 1.27
CA LYS A 132 14.91 2.18 1.97
C LYS A 132 15.90 1.63 2.99
N THR A 133 15.47 0.72 3.87
CA THR A 133 16.37 0.09 4.85
C THR A 133 17.48 -0.68 4.14
N TYR A 134 17.16 -1.43 3.09
CA TYR A 134 18.18 -2.17 2.33
C TYR A 134 19.26 -1.24 1.77
N ILE A 135 18.86 -0.16 1.11
CA ILE A 135 19.79 0.83 0.55
C ILE A 135 20.64 1.45 1.66
N GLN A 136 20.01 1.93 2.74
CA GLN A 136 20.73 2.57 3.85
C GLN A 136 21.73 1.62 4.54
N THR A 137 21.44 0.32 4.57
CA THR A 137 22.28 -0.68 5.22
C THR A 137 23.44 -1.14 4.33
N HIS A 138 23.21 -1.25 3.02
CA HIS A 138 24.14 -1.92 2.10
C HIS A 138 24.85 -1.00 1.10
N PHE A 139 24.36 0.23 0.90
CA PHE A 139 24.95 1.16 -0.07
C PHE A 139 25.89 2.12 0.66
N SER A 140 27.18 1.82 0.58
CA SER A 140 28.23 2.79 0.90
C SER A 140 28.81 3.39 -0.37
N TRP A 141 29.42 4.59 -0.26
CA TRP A 141 30.00 5.32 -1.39
C TRP A 141 31.05 4.49 -2.17
N SER A 142 31.74 3.56 -1.51
CA SER A 142 32.76 2.68 -2.11
C SER A 142 32.20 1.42 -2.78
N THR A 143 30.91 1.10 -2.58
CA THR A 143 30.28 -0.14 -3.07
C THR A 143 29.54 0.04 -4.41
N LEU A 144 29.33 1.29 -4.85
CA LEU A 144 28.49 1.66 -6.00
C LEU A 144 28.86 0.95 -7.32
N LYS A 145 30.15 0.77 -7.64
CA LYS A 145 30.55 0.09 -8.89
C LYS A 145 30.17 -1.39 -8.94
N LYS A 146 30.17 -2.10 -7.80
CA LYS A 146 29.79 -3.53 -7.74
C LYS A 146 28.28 -3.73 -7.75
N LEU A 147 27.53 -2.71 -7.31
CA LEU A 147 26.08 -2.75 -7.22
C LEU A 147 25.38 -2.25 -8.50
N GLU A 148 26.12 -1.66 -9.44
CA GLU A 148 25.54 -1.07 -10.64
C GLU A 148 24.65 -2.05 -11.42
N LEU A 149 25.17 -3.23 -11.76
CA LEU A 149 24.41 -4.23 -12.52
C LEU A 149 23.19 -4.77 -11.74
N PRO A 150 23.32 -5.20 -10.46
CA PRO A 150 22.15 -5.55 -9.65
C PRO A 150 21.09 -4.45 -9.55
N CYS A 151 21.50 -3.20 -9.32
CA CYS A 151 20.58 -2.06 -9.23
C CYS A 151 19.86 -1.80 -10.55
N ARG A 152 20.60 -1.86 -11.66
CA ARG A 152 20.06 -1.70 -13.01
C ARG A 152 19.01 -2.78 -13.31
N ASN A 153 19.27 -4.02 -12.90
CA ASN A 153 18.34 -5.13 -13.07
C ASN A 153 17.06 -4.91 -12.26
N VAL A 154 17.17 -4.55 -10.96
CA VAL A 154 16.00 -4.23 -10.12
C VAL A 154 15.19 -3.09 -10.73
N GLY A 155 15.85 -2.00 -11.14
CA GLY A 155 15.19 -0.85 -11.77
C GLY A 155 14.46 -1.21 -13.06
N LYS A 156 15.09 -2.02 -13.92
CA LYS A 156 14.47 -2.50 -15.16
C LYS A 156 13.24 -3.37 -14.88
N THR A 157 13.34 -4.33 -13.96
CA THR A 157 12.21 -5.20 -13.60
C THR A 157 11.05 -4.41 -12.99
N LEU A 158 11.33 -3.41 -12.14
CA LEU A 158 10.31 -2.51 -11.60
C LEU A 158 9.64 -1.68 -12.71
N ALA A 159 10.41 -1.11 -13.63
CA ALA A 159 9.86 -0.31 -14.73
C ALA A 159 8.97 -1.16 -15.67
N GLU A 160 9.38 -2.39 -15.97
CA GLU A 160 8.57 -3.33 -16.75
C GLU A 160 7.28 -3.72 -16.02
N TYR A 161 7.34 -3.96 -14.71
CA TYR A 161 6.16 -4.21 -13.89
C TYR A 161 5.19 -3.03 -13.93
N ILE A 162 5.67 -1.80 -13.70
CA ILE A 162 4.86 -0.57 -13.71
C ILE A 162 4.22 -0.36 -15.09
N SER A 163 4.96 -0.56 -16.17
CA SER A 163 4.44 -0.47 -17.53
C SER A 163 3.30 -1.47 -17.77
N LYS A 164 3.50 -2.75 -17.40
CA LYS A 164 2.45 -3.77 -17.52
C LYS A 164 1.26 -3.51 -16.61
N PHE A 165 1.48 -3.01 -15.40
CA PHE A 165 0.41 -2.58 -14.50
C PHE A 165 -0.48 -1.55 -15.18
N HIS A 166 0.11 -0.51 -15.77
CA HIS A 166 -0.66 0.52 -16.48
C HIS A 166 -1.38 -0.03 -17.71
N LEU A 167 -0.72 -0.83 -18.54
CA LEU A 167 -1.35 -1.46 -19.72
C LEU A 167 -2.50 -2.42 -19.35
N ALA A 168 -2.31 -3.22 -18.29
CA ALA A 168 -3.34 -4.12 -17.80
C ALA A 168 -4.52 -3.34 -17.22
N SER A 169 -4.26 -2.25 -16.49
CA SER A 169 -5.31 -1.37 -15.97
C SER A 169 -6.17 -0.79 -17.09
N GLU A 170 -5.57 -0.39 -18.22
CA GLU A 170 -6.30 0.07 -19.40
C GLU A 170 -7.18 -1.04 -20.02
N HIS A 171 -6.66 -2.27 -20.10
CA HIS A 171 -7.40 -3.40 -20.65
C HIS A 171 -8.55 -3.87 -19.74
N ILE A 172 -8.38 -3.83 -18.41
CA ILE A 172 -9.44 -4.11 -17.42
C ILE A 172 -10.56 -3.08 -17.53
N VAL A 173 -10.21 -1.80 -17.70
CA VAL A 173 -11.16 -0.70 -17.93
C VAL A 173 -11.97 -0.93 -19.21
N GLN A 174 -11.32 -1.39 -20.29
CA GLN A 174 -11.98 -1.68 -21.58
C GLN A 174 -12.88 -2.92 -21.54
N ARG A 175 -12.45 -4.00 -20.87
CA ARG A 175 -13.22 -5.26 -20.80
C ARG A 175 -14.51 -5.11 -20.01
N THR A 176 -14.46 -4.36 -18.90
CA THR A 176 -15.65 -4.06 -18.08
C THR A 176 -16.67 -3.21 -18.86
N ALA A 177 -16.21 -2.35 -19.78
CA ALA A 177 -17.08 -1.54 -20.63
C ALA A 177 -17.80 -2.33 -21.72
N ALA A 178 -17.15 -3.37 -22.26
CA ALA A 178 -17.70 -4.19 -23.33
C ALA A 178 -18.78 -5.19 -22.86
N MET A 179 -18.71 -5.64 -21.59
CA MET A 179 -19.70 -6.57 -21.03
C MET A 179 -21.02 -5.89 -20.63
N GLU A 180 -21.07 -4.56 -20.50
CA GLU A 180 -22.25 -3.86 -19.94
C GLU A 180 -23.18 -3.20 -20.95
N GLY A 181 -22.94 -3.37 -22.26
CA GLY A 181 -23.78 -2.77 -23.29
C GLY A 181 -23.60 -1.25 -23.32
N ALA A 182 -22.95 -0.77 -24.38
CA ALA A 182 -22.63 0.63 -24.60
C ALA A 182 -23.79 1.60 -24.29
N GLN A 183 -23.65 2.35 -23.19
CA GLN A 183 -24.29 3.66 -22.93
C GLN A 183 -23.73 4.38 -21.68
N SER A 184 -22.92 3.70 -20.86
CA SER A 184 -22.19 4.34 -19.75
C SER A 184 -20.68 4.35 -20.04
N PRO A 185 -19.94 5.43 -19.69
CA PRO A 185 -18.50 5.45 -19.87
C PRO A 185 -17.86 4.25 -19.16
N PRO A 186 -16.79 3.65 -19.72
CA PRO A 186 -16.17 2.42 -19.24
C PRO A 186 -16.03 2.46 -17.72
N LYS A 187 -16.44 1.39 -17.03
CA LYS A 187 -16.20 1.22 -15.59
C LYS A 187 -14.68 1.16 -15.36
N GLN A 188 -14.04 2.32 -15.30
CA GLN A 188 -12.92 2.56 -14.41
C GLN A 188 -13.33 1.99 -13.06
N PHE A 189 -12.41 1.27 -12.40
CA PHE A 189 -12.56 0.73 -11.04
C PHE A 189 -13.67 1.49 -10.30
N PRO A 190 -14.86 0.90 -10.05
CA PRO A 190 -16.01 1.66 -9.55
C PRO A 190 -15.69 2.48 -8.30
N SER A 191 -14.72 2.01 -7.51
CA SER A 191 -14.12 2.66 -6.35
C SER A 191 -13.17 3.82 -6.66
N LEU A 192 -12.52 3.86 -7.83
CA LEU A 192 -11.76 5.02 -8.30
C LEU A 192 -12.65 6.18 -8.80
N ARG A 193 -13.92 5.93 -9.14
CA ARG A 193 -14.86 7.02 -9.46
C ARG A 193 -15.33 7.80 -8.22
N SER A 194 -15.24 7.20 -7.03
CA SER A 194 -15.51 7.85 -5.75
C SER A 194 -14.23 8.26 -5.02
N ASN A 195 -13.15 8.54 -5.76
CA ASN A 195 -11.81 8.74 -5.21
C ASN A 195 -11.55 10.17 -4.71
N GLU A 196 -12.49 11.11 -4.78
CA GLU A 196 -12.30 12.52 -4.35
C GLU A 196 -11.70 12.62 -2.93
N GLN A 197 -12.18 11.77 -2.01
CA GLN A 197 -11.66 11.73 -0.63
C GLN A 197 -10.22 11.24 -0.56
N MET A 198 -9.84 10.28 -1.40
CA MET A 198 -8.50 9.73 -1.46
C MET A 198 -7.54 10.64 -2.23
N GLN A 199 -8.02 11.34 -3.26
CA GLN A 199 -7.30 12.42 -3.93
C GLN A 199 -7.01 13.53 -2.93
N SER A 200 -8.02 13.95 -2.16
CA SER A 200 -7.85 14.93 -1.08
C SER A 200 -6.86 14.46 -0.03
N LEU A 201 -6.91 13.17 0.36
CA LEU A 201 -5.97 12.59 1.32
C LEU A 201 -4.54 12.54 0.77
N LYS A 202 -4.34 12.12 -0.49
CA LYS A 202 -3.02 12.13 -1.14
C LYS A 202 -2.48 13.54 -1.25
N HIS A 203 -3.34 14.49 -1.61
CA HIS A 203 -2.95 15.87 -1.71
C HIS A 203 -2.49 16.43 -0.36
N MET A 204 -3.26 16.14 0.70
CA MET A 204 -2.91 16.50 2.07
C MET A 204 -1.56 15.90 2.50
N ILE A 205 -1.36 14.58 2.30
CA ILE A 205 -0.14 13.89 2.73
C ILE A 205 1.08 14.35 1.93
N ASN A 206 0.96 14.53 0.61
CA ASN A 206 2.10 14.81 -0.26
C ASN A 206 2.46 16.30 -0.34
N TYR A 207 1.48 17.20 -0.25
CA TYR A 207 1.69 18.63 -0.52
C TYR A 207 1.39 19.50 0.70
N ASP A 208 0.33 19.23 1.47
CA ASP A 208 0.05 20.04 2.66
C ASP A 208 1.07 19.76 3.77
N TRP A 209 1.40 18.49 4.00
CA TRP A 209 2.43 18.14 4.97
C TRP A 209 3.82 18.61 4.56
N LEU A 210 4.10 18.73 3.26
CA LEU A 210 5.37 19.28 2.77
C LEU A 210 5.61 20.69 3.31
N LEU A 211 4.57 21.54 3.33
CA LEU A 211 4.63 22.87 3.94
C LEU A 211 4.81 22.80 5.46
N GLN A 212 4.12 21.86 6.14
CA GLN A 212 4.28 21.67 7.58
C GLN A 212 5.70 21.21 7.96
N ARG A 213 6.43 20.54 7.07
CA ARG A 213 7.83 20.15 7.32
C ARG A 213 8.76 21.35 7.42
N ILE A 214 8.43 22.47 6.79
CA ILE A 214 9.21 23.71 6.93
C ILE A 214 9.19 24.16 8.38
N ASP A 215 8.02 24.13 9.03
CA ASP A 215 7.88 24.57 10.41
C ASP A 215 8.58 23.61 11.38
N GLN A 216 8.71 22.32 11.02
CA GLN A 216 9.44 21.33 11.80
C GLN A 216 10.97 21.42 11.63
N PHE A 217 11.45 21.82 10.44
CA PHE A 217 12.87 21.89 10.11
C PHE A 217 13.24 23.23 9.45
N PRO A 218 13.01 24.37 10.14
CA PRO A 218 13.13 25.69 9.52
C PRO A 218 14.55 26.03 9.10
N GLU A 219 15.56 25.52 9.80
CA GLU A 219 16.97 25.79 9.49
C GLU A 219 17.43 25.18 8.16
N ILE A 220 16.71 24.18 7.66
CA ILE A 220 17.06 23.45 6.42
C ILE A 220 16.10 23.80 5.28
N LEU A 221 14.82 24.03 5.60
CA LEU A 221 13.75 24.08 4.59
C LEU A 221 13.11 25.47 4.40
N SER A 222 13.48 26.48 5.20
CA SER A 222 12.84 27.80 5.15
C SER A 222 12.93 28.47 3.77
N GLU A 223 14.07 28.35 3.09
CA GLU A 223 14.28 28.91 1.75
C GLU A 223 13.45 28.20 0.66
N ALA A 224 12.99 26.97 0.91
CA ALA A 224 12.21 26.20 -0.06
C ALA A 224 10.70 26.49 -0.01
N ARG A 225 10.24 27.39 0.88
CA ARG A 225 8.81 27.64 1.11
C ARG A 225 8.05 28.00 -0.16
N ASP A 226 8.57 28.94 -0.93
CA ASP A 226 7.90 29.40 -2.15
C ASP A 226 7.81 28.27 -3.18
N VAL A 227 8.89 27.47 -3.30
CA VAL A 227 8.92 26.30 -4.20
C VAL A 227 7.88 25.26 -3.78
N PHE A 228 7.81 24.91 -2.49
CA PHE A 228 6.83 23.93 -2.00
C PHE A 228 5.39 24.41 -2.19
N TYR A 229 5.15 25.71 -2.03
CA TYR A 229 3.84 26.30 -2.29
C TYR A 229 3.46 26.21 -3.78
N GLN A 230 4.40 26.50 -4.69
CA GLN A 230 4.16 26.35 -6.13
C GLN A 230 3.93 24.88 -6.52
N VAL A 231 4.68 23.93 -5.96
CA VAL A 231 4.48 22.49 -6.19
C VAL A 231 3.07 22.07 -5.75
N LYS A 232 2.59 22.54 -4.59
CA LYS A 232 1.21 22.29 -4.13
C LYS A 232 0.18 22.85 -5.10
N LEU A 233 0.34 24.09 -5.55
CA LEU A 233 -0.59 24.70 -6.51
C LEU A 233 -0.61 23.94 -7.83
N GLN A 234 0.55 23.51 -8.33
CA GLN A 234 0.64 22.76 -9.57
C GLN A 234 -0.04 21.40 -9.45
N ALA A 235 0.10 20.71 -8.32
CA ALA A 235 -0.56 19.44 -8.07
C ALA A 235 -2.10 19.55 -8.08
N LEU A 236 -2.66 20.67 -7.62
CA LEU A 236 -4.11 20.93 -7.70
C LEU A 236 -4.62 21.08 -9.14
N LEU A 237 -3.73 21.37 -10.10
CA LEU A 237 -4.07 21.54 -11.52
C LEU A 237 -3.93 20.23 -12.32
N GLU A 238 -3.28 19.21 -11.75
CA GLU A 238 -3.12 17.92 -12.39
C GLU A 238 -4.43 17.11 -12.31
N SER A 239 -4.92 16.63 -13.46
CA SER A 239 -6.11 15.75 -13.51
C SER A 239 -5.72 14.32 -13.13
N ASP A 240 -6.45 13.77 -12.16
CA ASP A 240 -6.06 12.57 -11.40
C ASP A 240 -6.84 11.30 -11.83
N ASP A 241 -7.28 11.25 -13.10
CA ASP A 241 -7.99 10.09 -13.69
C ASP A 241 -7.15 8.81 -13.79
N LYS A 242 -5.88 8.86 -13.40
CA LYS A 242 -4.93 7.74 -13.46
C LYS A 242 -4.76 7.10 -12.09
N PRO A 243 -4.81 5.76 -11.98
CA PRO A 243 -4.54 5.08 -10.72
C PRO A 243 -3.10 5.35 -10.27
N ILE A 244 -2.95 6.08 -9.17
CA ILE A 244 -1.66 6.25 -8.49
C ILE A 244 -1.48 5.06 -7.54
N HIS A 245 -0.52 4.19 -7.83
CA HIS A 245 -0.11 3.12 -6.93
C HIS A 245 0.37 3.69 -5.59
N GLY A 246 -0.08 3.12 -4.46
CA GLY A 246 0.33 3.53 -3.12
C GLY A 246 1.77 3.13 -2.78
N ASP A 247 2.20 3.48 -1.56
CA ASP A 247 3.52 3.15 -1.02
C ASP A 247 3.76 1.63 -0.89
N PHE A 248 5.03 1.22 -0.95
CA PHE A 248 5.44 -0.15 -0.66
C PHE A 248 5.21 -0.47 0.82
N CYS A 249 4.37 -1.48 1.11
CA CYS A 249 4.02 -1.85 2.48
C CYS A 249 5.27 -2.35 3.25
N PRO A 250 5.60 -1.77 4.42
CA PRO A 250 6.66 -2.32 5.28
C PRO A 250 6.17 -3.58 5.99
N GLN A 251 6.93 -4.66 5.89
CA GLN A 251 6.75 -5.89 6.65
C GLN A 251 7.98 -6.07 7.55
N LYS A 252 7.91 -5.56 8.79
CA LYS A 252 8.87 -5.83 9.86
C LYS A 252 8.14 -6.05 11.18
#